data_AF-A0A8H6T712-F1
#
_entry.id   AF-A0A8H6T712-F1
#
_cell.length_a   1.000
_cell.length_b   1.000
_cell.length_c   1.000
_cell.angle_alpha   90.00
_cell.angle_beta   90.00
_cell.angle_gamma   90.00
#
_symmetry.space_group_name_H-M   'P 1'
#
loop_
_entity.id
_entity.type
_entity.pdbx_description
1 polymer ?
#
loop_
_entity_poly.entity_id
_entity_poly.type
_entity_poly.pdbx_seq_one_letter_code
_entity_poly.pdbx_strand_id
1 'polypeptide(L)'
;MHSDDDAVIVVERPPTQSASFKTRNKKGVLVPCVPSKRKVPPEISPRKRLAVIEILDSDEELDADSHRRRMRKGKSVARPNSATLSLSDDEADSSAGKKPVRRAQYIVDLTADDEPVAGPSSRPLINLGGLDVENETVEVQATLERAARINPKQQRSDEALARKLAAQEERELRKVLASVEKKTEGIVFRVVVDIDSGCLEDGTPAHSDDLERFRPWQEKFKGVGMKVKKFHWIVNYELEKRFEKARDTLRMLMGKEPEELEMFHGTAAHNIDSILSGGFRIGGIGRHKISNGAALGHGIYLASNPAMSLGYCVGGNRMFACRVLPGRITAHMGASMQLPKTEVGAGEFETFSSGHNHILVVRHTDLVLPCYMIEWDAPQYIAGFGGMFGGIPNRRGPPPVPLGPMLPRIVPHRLAPPPPPPPPLLQIPGSWATQPTRIRPRNRPPSL
;
A
#
# COMPACT_ATOMS: atom_id res chain seq x y z
N MET A 1 -35.09 2.38 52.91
CA MET A 1 -35.36 0.98 53.30
C MET A 1 -36.04 0.32 52.12
N HIS A 2 -35.28 -0.33 51.25
CA HIS A 2 -35.67 -1.45 50.37
C HIS A 2 -34.33 -1.93 49.81
N SER A 3 -33.87 -3.04 50.39
CA SER A 3 -32.66 -3.77 50.04
C SER A 3 -33.04 -4.79 48.97
N ASP A 4 -32.45 -4.68 47.79
CA ASP A 4 -32.53 -5.71 46.75
C ASP A 4 -31.35 -6.67 46.96
N ASP A 5 -31.70 -7.90 47.28
CA ASP A 5 -30.80 -9.04 47.46
C ASP A 5 -30.39 -9.60 46.09
N ASP A 6 -29.09 -9.55 45.79
CA ASP A 6 -28.48 -10.23 44.64
C ASP A 6 -28.38 -11.74 44.89
N ALA A 7 -29.28 -12.50 44.28
CA ALA A 7 -29.21 -13.96 44.22
C ALA A 7 -28.23 -14.40 43.11
N VAL A 8 -27.04 -14.86 43.51
CA VAL A 8 -26.07 -15.53 42.63
C VAL A 8 -26.55 -16.95 42.33
N ILE A 9 -27.05 -17.18 41.12
CA ILE A 9 -27.35 -18.52 40.61
C ILE A 9 -26.06 -19.13 40.04
N VAL A 10 -25.48 -20.07 40.77
CA VAL A 10 -24.39 -20.94 40.28
C VAL A 10 -25.02 -22.02 39.38
N VAL A 11 -24.87 -21.87 38.06
CA VAL A 11 -25.25 -22.90 37.09
C VAL A 11 -24.10 -23.90 36.99
N GLU A 12 -24.24 -25.04 37.65
CA GLU A 12 -23.35 -26.20 37.46
C GLU A 12 -23.45 -26.71 36.02
N ARG A 13 -22.30 -26.78 35.34
CA ARG A 13 -22.21 -27.39 34.00
C ARG A 13 -22.26 -28.93 34.13
N PRO A 14 -23.08 -29.63 33.34
CA PRO A 14 -23.06 -31.09 33.33
C PRO A 14 -21.76 -31.62 32.73
N PRO A 15 -21.29 -32.81 33.15
CA PRO A 15 -20.06 -33.42 32.66
C PRO A 15 -20.17 -33.78 31.19
N THR A 16 -19.16 -33.36 30.42
CA THR A 16 -18.96 -33.71 29.02
C THR A 16 -18.72 -35.22 28.90
N GLN A 17 -19.74 -35.94 28.40
CA GLN A 17 -19.57 -37.33 27.97
C GLN A 17 -18.75 -37.36 26.68
N SER A 18 -17.50 -37.84 26.77
CA SER A 18 -16.66 -38.12 25.61
C SER A 18 -17.23 -39.33 24.84
N ALA A 19 -17.98 -39.06 23.78
CA ALA A 19 -18.44 -40.10 22.87
C ALA A 19 -17.26 -40.63 22.02
N SER A 20 -16.78 -41.84 22.32
CA SER A 20 -15.82 -42.55 21.46
C SER A 20 -16.56 -43.09 20.24
N PHE A 21 -16.25 -42.55 19.05
CA PHE A 21 -16.74 -43.10 17.78
C PHE A 21 -16.07 -44.46 17.50
N LYS A 22 -16.84 -45.55 17.55
CA LYS A 22 -16.44 -46.85 17.02
C LYS A 22 -16.88 -46.94 15.55
N THR A 23 -15.93 -46.95 14.61
CA THR A 23 -16.22 -47.22 13.20
C THR A 23 -16.31 -48.73 12.96
N ARG A 24 -17.44 -49.17 12.40
CA ARG A 24 -17.69 -50.57 11.98
C ARG A 24 -17.10 -50.77 10.59
N ASN A 25 -16.20 -51.74 10.41
CA ASN A 25 -15.77 -52.19 9.09
C ASN A 25 -16.73 -53.27 8.55
N LYS A 26 -16.83 -53.39 7.22
CA LYS A 26 -17.80 -54.17 6.41
C LYS A 26 -17.88 -55.70 6.67
N LYS A 27 -17.24 -56.22 7.71
CA LYS A 27 -17.26 -57.66 8.06
C LYS A 27 -17.64 -57.97 9.53
N GLY A 28 -18.10 -56.99 10.31
CA GLY A 28 -18.80 -57.28 11.58
C GLY A 28 -17.96 -57.88 12.72
N VAL A 29 -16.62 -57.87 12.65
CA VAL A 29 -15.74 -58.38 13.71
C VAL A 29 -15.18 -57.23 14.55
N LEU A 30 -15.36 -57.29 15.87
CA LEU A 30 -14.75 -56.39 16.86
C LEU A 30 -13.29 -56.78 17.05
N VAL A 31 -12.36 -55.94 16.60
CA VAL A 31 -10.91 -56.10 16.87
C VAL A 31 -10.49 -55.03 17.89
N PRO A 32 -9.84 -55.40 19.00
CA PRO A 32 -9.31 -54.43 19.96
C PRO A 32 -8.14 -53.65 19.35
N CYS A 33 -8.19 -52.31 19.43
CA CYS A 33 -7.11 -51.42 19.03
C CYS A 33 -5.90 -51.60 19.97
N VAL A 34 -4.85 -52.26 19.48
CA VAL A 34 -3.52 -52.24 20.10
C VAL A 34 -2.81 -50.95 19.67
N PRO A 35 -2.27 -50.14 20.60
CA PRO A 35 -1.56 -48.92 20.23
C PRO A 35 -0.26 -49.27 19.49
N SER A 36 -0.14 -48.83 18.23
CA SER A 36 1.10 -48.99 17.48
C SER A 36 2.16 -48.04 18.03
N LYS A 37 3.34 -48.59 18.35
CA LYS A 37 4.53 -47.84 18.72
C LYS A 37 4.92 -46.92 17.56
N ARG A 38 4.60 -45.62 17.66
CA ARG A 38 5.10 -44.61 16.74
C ARG A 38 6.62 -44.54 16.86
N LYS A 39 7.31 -44.81 15.75
CA LYS A 39 8.73 -44.49 15.57
C LYS A 39 8.93 -42.99 15.77
N VAL A 40 9.79 -42.65 16.73
CA VAL A 40 10.32 -41.29 16.94
C VAL A 40 11.15 -40.92 15.70
N PRO A 41 10.87 -39.79 15.02
CA PRO A 41 11.73 -39.29 13.96
C PRO A 41 13.07 -38.78 14.53
N PRO A 42 14.18 -38.91 13.77
CA PRO A 42 15.50 -38.55 14.26
C PRO A 42 15.61 -37.04 14.50
N GLU A 43 16.23 -36.76 15.64
CA GLU A 43 16.64 -35.47 16.18
C GLU A 43 17.44 -34.66 15.15
N ILE A 44 16.90 -33.51 14.74
CA ILE A 44 17.57 -32.57 13.84
C ILE A 44 18.55 -31.75 14.68
N SER A 45 19.84 -31.88 14.34
CA SER A 45 20.96 -31.20 15.02
C SER A 45 20.84 -29.67 15.00
N PRO A 46 21.36 -28.96 16.03
CA PRO A 46 21.37 -27.50 16.05
C PRO A 46 22.54 -26.94 15.22
N ARG A 47 22.22 -26.21 14.16
CA ARG A 47 23.12 -25.36 13.36
C ARG A 47 22.27 -24.14 12.96
N LYS A 48 22.61 -22.86 13.17
CA LYS A 48 23.88 -22.17 13.42
C LYS A 48 23.61 -20.97 14.34
N ARG A 49 24.63 -20.64 15.15
CA ARG A 49 24.73 -19.42 15.95
C ARG A 49 24.53 -18.17 15.10
N LEU A 50 23.84 -17.20 15.69
CA LEU A 50 23.80 -15.80 15.28
C LEU A 50 25.23 -15.29 15.14
N ALA A 51 25.55 -14.72 13.98
CA ALA A 51 26.77 -13.95 13.80
C ALA A 51 26.63 -12.65 14.59
N VAL A 52 27.45 -12.53 15.63
CA VAL A 52 27.80 -11.25 16.25
C VAL A 52 28.50 -10.44 15.17
N ILE A 53 27.94 -9.29 14.81
CA ILE A 53 28.61 -8.30 13.97
C ILE A 53 29.52 -7.53 14.93
N GLU A 54 30.77 -7.97 15.04
CA GLU A 54 31.86 -7.13 15.54
C GLU A 54 32.16 -6.11 14.45
N ILE A 55 31.86 -4.84 14.73
CA ILE A 55 32.31 -3.71 13.93
C ILE A 55 33.79 -3.53 14.28
N LEU A 56 34.65 -4.19 13.50
CA LEU A 56 36.08 -3.90 13.49
C LEU A 56 36.30 -2.67 12.62
N ASP A 57 36.77 -1.60 13.25
CA ASP A 57 37.43 -0.49 12.57
C ASP A 57 38.69 -1.03 11.89
N SER A 58 38.75 -0.90 10.56
CA SER A 58 39.94 -1.22 9.78
C SER A 58 40.06 -0.17 8.68
N ASP A 59 40.80 0.88 9.04
CA ASP A 59 41.35 1.85 8.11
C ASP A 59 42.38 1.14 7.23
N GLU A 60 42.03 0.89 5.96
CA GLU A 60 43.01 0.47 4.95
C GLU A 60 42.95 1.48 3.78
N GLU A 61 43.83 2.49 3.88
CA GLU A 61 44.29 3.30 2.76
C GLU A 61 44.89 2.37 1.70
N LEU A 62 44.35 2.39 0.49
CA LEU A 62 45.06 1.86 -0.68
C LEU A 62 45.22 2.95 -1.73
N ASP A 63 46.49 3.34 -1.84
CA ASP A 63 47.08 4.25 -2.80
C ASP A 63 46.78 3.88 -4.25
N ALA A 64 46.54 4.93 -5.03
CA ALA A 64 46.58 4.91 -6.47
C ALA A 64 48.03 4.86 -6.99
N ASP A 65 48.17 4.43 -8.25
CA ASP A 65 49.34 4.55 -9.10
C ASP A 65 50.55 3.62 -8.84
N SER A 66 50.55 2.46 -9.51
CA SER A 66 51.65 2.12 -10.41
C SER A 66 51.32 0.89 -11.28
N HIS A 67 51.23 1.08 -12.60
CA HIS A 67 52.11 0.39 -13.55
C HIS A 67 51.75 0.68 -15.01
N ARG A 68 52.60 1.52 -15.61
CA ARG A 68 52.83 1.54 -17.06
C ARG A 68 53.68 0.32 -17.45
N ARG A 69 53.31 -0.22 -18.62
CA ARG A 69 54.17 -0.67 -19.75
C ARG A 69 54.56 -2.15 -19.94
N ARG A 70 54.35 -2.55 -21.21
CA ARG A 70 54.97 -3.61 -22.07
C ARG A 70 54.34 -5.01 -21.99
N MET A 71 54.11 -5.80 -23.05
CA MET A 71 54.33 -5.72 -24.51
C MET A 71 53.54 -6.87 -25.21
N ARG A 72 52.94 -6.57 -26.36
CA ARG A 72 52.79 -7.35 -27.63
C ARG A 72 52.42 -8.86 -27.65
N LYS A 73 51.38 -9.15 -28.46
CA LYS A 73 51.26 -10.04 -29.66
C LYS A 73 49.81 -10.57 -29.67
N GLY A 74 48.96 -10.51 -30.69
CA GLY A 74 49.05 -10.19 -32.11
C GLY A 74 48.00 -11.08 -32.80
N LYS A 75 47.02 -10.51 -33.52
CA LYS A 75 46.41 -11.15 -34.69
C LYS A 75 45.47 -10.20 -35.41
N SER A 76 45.77 -10.03 -36.69
CA SER A 76 45.14 -9.24 -37.73
C SER A 76 43.77 -9.80 -38.15
N VAL A 77 42.77 -8.94 -38.33
CA VAL A 77 41.75 -9.09 -39.39
C VAL A 77 41.29 -7.70 -39.87
N ALA A 78 41.40 -7.51 -41.19
CA ALA A 78 40.82 -6.56 -42.15
C ALA A 78 40.11 -5.25 -41.71
N ARG A 79 40.63 -4.14 -42.27
CA ARG A 79 39.98 -2.86 -42.63
C ARG A 79 38.89 -3.06 -43.71
N PRO A 80 37.87 -2.18 -43.85
CA PRO A 80 37.98 -0.78 -44.36
C PRO A 80 37.06 0.21 -43.59
N ASN A 81 37.01 1.54 -43.71
CA ASN A 81 37.44 2.54 -44.68
C ASN A 81 37.71 3.87 -43.95
N SER A 82 38.51 4.72 -44.59
CA SER A 82 38.97 6.04 -44.17
C SER A 82 37.90 7.13 -44.23
N ALA A 83 37.80 7.93 -43.17
CA ALA A 83 37.41 9.34 -43.25
C ALA A 83 38.28 10.15 -42.28
N THR A 84 39.19 10.92 -42.86
CA THR A 84 40.05 11.92 -42.24
C THR A 84 39.21 13.11 -41.77
N LEU A 85 39.26 13.43 -40.48
CA LEU A 85 38.84 14.72 -39.95
C LEU A 85 39.95 15.22 -39.01
N SER A 86 40.60 16.27 -39.47
CA SER A 86 41.62 17.07 -38.82
C SER A 86 41.02 17.84 -37.64
N LEU A 87 41.62 17.67 -36.46
CA LEU A 87 41.47 18.58 -35.32
C LEU A 87 42.38 19.78 -35.56
N SER A 88 41.77 20.96 -35.77
CA SER A 88 42.41 22.26 -35.58
C SER A 88 41.85 22.85 -34.29
N ASP A 89 42.76 23.07 -33.34
CA ASP A 89 42.56 23.92 -32.17
C ASP A 89 42.55 25.37 -32.64
N ASP A 90 41.39 26.03 -32.57
CA ASP A 90 41.27 27.48 -32.72
C ASP A 90 40.54 28.05 -31.51
N GLU A 91 41.29 28.83 -30.73
CA GLU A 91 40.74 29.82 -29.80
C GLU A 91 39.90 30.84 -30.57
N ALA A 92 38.66 31.05 -30.11
CA ALA A 92 37.91 32.25 -30.45
C ALA A 92 36.99 32.65 -29.30
N ASP A 93 37.45 33.71 -28.64
CA ASP A 93 36.70 34.59 -27.76
C ASP A 93 35.42 35.08 -28.46
N SER A 94 34.25 34.88 -27.86
CA SER A 94 33.03 35.57 -28.27
C SER A 94 32.05 35.76 -27.11
N SER A 95 32.08 36.98 -26.60
CA SER A 95 31.04 37.62 -25.81
C SER A 95 29.68 37.54 -26.52
N ALA A 96 28.69 36.91 -25.88
CA ALA A 96 27.28 37.07 -26.23
C ALA A 96 26.42 37.08 -24.97
N GLY A 97 25.77 38.22 -24.75
CA GLY A 97 25.06 38.58 -23.53
C GLY A 97 23.93 37.62 -23.16
N LYS A 98 24.02 37.08 -21.94
CA LYS A 98 22.87 36.52 -21.23
C LYS A 98 22.26 37.61 -20.36
N LYS A 99 21.03 37.99 -20.69
CA LYS A 99 20.18 38.87 -19.86
C LYS A 99 20.00 38.23 -18.48
N PRO A 100 20.09 38.98 -17.36
CA PRO A 100 19.86 38.43 -16.04
C PRO A 100 18.38 38.09 -15.88
N VAL A 101 18.09 36.81 -15.66
CA VAL A 101 16.79 36.36 -15.16
C VAL A 101 16.66 36.89 -13.75
N ARG A 102 15.75 37.85 -13.55
CA ARG A 102 15.39 38.36 -12.22
C ARG A 102 14.81 37.22 -11.40
N ARG A 103 15.58 36.74 -10.43
CA ARG A 103 15.12 35.86 -9.37
C ARG A 103 14.22 36.67 -8.46
N ALA A 104 12.91 36.42 -8.49
CA ALA A 104 11.97 36.99 -7.55
C ALA A 104 12.35 36.50 -6.14
N GLN A 105 12.85 37.42 -5.31
CA GLN A 105 12.97 37.22 -3.88
C GLN A 105 11.55 37.33 -3.31
N TYR A 106 10.98 36.20 -2.92
CA TYR A 106 9.84 36.20 -2.00
C TYR A 106 10.40 36.58 -0.63
N ILE A 107 10.20 37.84 -0.25
CA ILE A 107 10.28 38.27 1.14
C ILE A 107 9.00 37.74 1.79
N VAL A 108 9.16 36.71 2.62
CA VAL A 108 8.09 36.27 3.52
C VAL A 108 8.14 37.24 4.70
N ASP A 109 7.22 38.21 4.69
CA ASP A 109 6.99 39.13 5.79
C ASP A 109 6.29 38.34 6.90
N LEU A 110 7.06 37.87 7.88
CA LEU A 110 6.55 37.29 9.13
C LEU A 110 6.33 38.42 10.12
N THR A 111 5.32 39.25 9.88
CA THR A 111 4.75 40.09 10.94
C THR A 111 3.82 39.23 11.76
N ALA A 112 4.35 38.69 12.86
CA ALA A 112 3.58 38.04 13.90
C ALA A 112 2.77 39.10 14.65
N ASP A 113 1.45 39.03 14.52
CA ASP A 113 0.50 39.65 15.44
C ASP A 113 0.42 38.80 16.72
N ASP A 114 1.37 39.02 17.64
CA ASP A 114 1.33 38.46 18.99
C ASP A 114 0.44 39.36 19.87
N GLU A 115 -0.83 38.95 20.01
CA GLU A 115 -1.74 39.48 21.02
C GLU A 115 -1.31 39.02 22.43
N PRO A 116 -1.21 39.91 23.43
CA PRO A 116 -0.79 39.57 24.78
C PRO A 116 -1.89 38.83 25.54
N VAL A 117 -1.78 37.50 25.64
CA VAL A 117 -2.63 36.70 26.51
C VAL A 117 -2.23 36.93 27.97
N ALA A 118 -3.09 37.65 28.69
CA ALA A 118 -3.01 37.83 30.13
C ALA A 118 -3.08 36.49 30.88
N GLY A 119 -2.18 36.31 31.84
CA GLY A 119 -2.13 35.15 32.74
C GLY A 119 -3.39 35.01 33.62
N PRO A 120 -3.49 33.91 34.38
CA PRO A 120 -2.77 33.90 35.65
C PRO A 120 -2.23 32.52 36.03
N SER A 121 -1.12 32.47 36.79
CA SER A 121 -0.99 31.57 37.94
C SER A 121 0.41 31.71 38.54
N SER A 122 0.42 32.33 39.72
CA SER A 122 1.54 32.48 40.62
C SER A 122 2.13 31.11 40.98
N ARG A 123 3.22 30.72 40.32
CA ARG A 123 4.08 29.65 40.83
C ARG A 123 5.07 30.24 41.82
N PRO A 124 5.25 29.64 43.00
CA PRO A 124 6.21 30.11 43.99
C PRO A 124 7.61 29.98 43.42
N LEU A 125 8.34 31.09 43.40
CA LEU A 125 9.76 31.17 43.08
C LEU A 125 10.51 30.30 44.08
N ILE A 126 10.95 29.13 43.62
CA ILE A 126 11.99 28.36 44.31
C ILE A 126 13.26 29.20 44.17
N ASN A 127 13.66 29.81 45.29
CA ASN A 127 14.91 30.54 45.45
C ASN A 127 16.07 29.53 45.38
N LEU A 128 16.41 29.10 44.16
CA LEU A 128 17.65 28.39 43.87
C LEU A 128 18.76 29.40 44.14
N GLY A 129 19.52 29.15 45.21
CA GLY A 129 20.50 30.05 45.79
C GLY A 129 21.41 30.69 44.76
N GLY A 130 21.80 31.94 45.04
CA GLY A 130 22.72 32.73 44.23
C GLY A 130 23.94 31.92 43.81
N LEU A 131 23.89 31.42 42.58
CA LEU A 131 25.06 30.99 41.85
C LEU A 131 25.71 32.26 41.34
N ASP A 132 26.98 32.43 41.68
CA ASP A 132 27.82 33.58 41.38
C ASP A 132 27.94 33.84 39.86
N VAL A 133 26.94 34.52 39.28
CA VAL A 133 26.92 34.94 37.86
C VAL A 133 28.14 35.83 37.54
N GLU A 134 28.68 36.52 38.55
CA GLU A 134 29.88 37.32 38.41
C GLU A 134 31.15 36.48 38.18
N ASN A 135 31.21 35.22 38.64
CA ASN A 135 32.38 34.37 38.40
C ASN A 135 32.37 33.74 36.99
N GLU A 136 31.21 33.37 36.45
CA GLU A 136 31.11 32.81 35.09
C GLU A 136 31.53 33.84 34.02
N THR A 137 31.12 35.10 34.19
CA THR A 137 31.43 36.16 33.22
C THR A 137 32.93 36.45 33.13
N VAL A 138 33.66 36.40 34.26
CA VAL A 138 35.11 36.58 34.30
C VAL A 138 35.84 35.43 33.59
N GLU A 139 35.36 34.20 33.74
CA GLU A 139 35.99 33.02 33.15
C GLU A 139 35.78 32.95 31.62
N VAL A 140 34.58 33.33 31.14
CA VAL A 140 34.28 33.46 29.71
C VAL A 140 35.12 34.57 29.05
N GLN A 141 35.34 35.68 29.75
CA GLN A 141 36.14 36.78 29.23
C GLN A 141 37.64 36.44 29.19
N ALA A 142 38.16 35.77 30.21
CA ALA A 142 39.54 35.28 30.24
C ALA A 142 39.82 34.20 29.16
N THR A 143 38.83 33.37 28.82
CA THR A 143 38.95 32.38 27.74
C THR A 143 38.93 33.03 26.36
N LEU A 144 38.09 34.03 26.12
CA LEU A 144 38.10 34.84 24.90
C LEU A 144 39.44 35.58 24.70
N GLU A 145 40.00 36.16 25.76
CA GLU A 145 41.31 36.82 25.69
C GLU A 145 42.46 35.84 25.43
N ARG A 146 42.41 34.63 26.00
CA ARG A 146 43.38 33.57 25.64
C ARG A 146 43.23 33.14 24.18
N ALA A 147 42.01 33.03 23.68
CA ALA A 147 41.74 32.69 22.28
C ALA A 147 42.25 33.79 21.32
N ALA A 148 42.18 35.05 21.72
CA ALA A 148 42.71 36.18 20.94
C ALA A 148 44.24 36.23 20.88
N ARG A 149 44.95 35.60 21.83
CA ARG A 149 46.42 35.51 21.84
C ARG A 149 46.99 34.35 21.01
N ILE A 150 46.12 33.52 20.41
CA ILE A 150 46.56 32.42 19.55
C ILE A 150 47.25 32.98 18.31
N ASN A 151 48.38 32.38 17.93
CA ASN A 151 49.16 32.77 16.76
C ASN A 151 48.26 32.76 15.51
N PRO A 152 48.21 33.84 14.68
CA PRO A 152 47.35 33.90 13.50
C PRO A 152 47.62 32.78 12.49
N LYS A 153 48.84 32.21 12.48
CA LYS A 153 49.14 31.01 11.69
C LYS A 153 48.41 29.77 12.20
N GLN A 154 48.32 29.61 13.52
CA GLN A 154 47.58 28.53 14.16
C GLN A 154 46.08 28.70 13.94
N GLN A 155 45.54 29.91 14.08
CA GLN A 155 44.13 30.18 13.77
C GLN A 155 43.75 29.79 12.34
N ARG A 156 44.59 30.07 11.34
CA ARG A 156 44.35 29.63 9.96
C ARG A 156 44.40 28.11 9.78
N SER A 157 45.31 27.44 10.49
CA SER A 157 45.39 25.97 10.48
C SER A 157 44.15 25.34 11.10
N ASP A 158 43.72 25.88 12.25
CA ASP A 158 42.56 25.40 12.99
C ASP A 158 41.26 25.67 12.20
N GLU A 159 41.14 26.84 11.57
CA GLU A 159 40.02 27.16 10.69
C GLU A 159 39.98 26.22 9.47
N ALA A 160 41.13 25.95 8.84
CA ALA A 160 41.22 25.01 7.72
C ALA A 160 40.84 23.58 8.14
N LEU A 161 41.28 23.14 9.33
CA LEU A 161 40.93 21.85 9.90
C LEU A 161 39.43 21.78 10.22
N ALA A 162 38.86 22.81 10.83
CA ALA A 162 37.44 22.90 11.14
C ALA A 162 36.59 22.82 9.87
N ARG A 163 36.97 23.52 8.80
CA ARG A 163 36.31 23.42 7.48
C ARG A 163 36.41 22.03 6.89
N LYS A 164 37.57 21.36 7.04
CA LYS A 164 37.77 19.98 6.56
C LYS A 164 36.88 18.98 7.31
N LEU A 165 36.80 19.11 8.64
CA LEU A 165 35.94 18.27 9.48
C LEU A 165 34.46 18.49 9.16
N ALA A 166 33.99 19.74 9.09
CA ALA A 166 32.61 20.06 8.73
C ALA A 166 32.22 19.50 7.35
N ALA A 167 33.12 19.60 6.35
CA ALA A 167 32.90 19.02 5.03
C ALA A 167 32.91 17.48 5.04
N GLN A 168 33.63 16.84 5.96
CA GLN A 168 33.59 15.39 6.15
C GLN A 168 32.28 14.96 6.80
N GLU A 169 31.84 15.63 7.87
CA GLU A 169 30.56 15.38 8.54
C GLU A 169 29.38 15.52 7.58
N GLU A 170 29.37 16.56 6.72
CA GLU A 170 28.32 16.73 5.71
C GLU A 170 28.30 15.58 4.70
N ARG A 171 29.47 15.10 4.27
CA ARG A 171 29.57 13.94 3.37
C ARG A 171 29.08 12.67 4.04
N GLU A 172 29.40 12.45 5.31
CA GLU A 172 28.96 11.28 6.07
C GLU A 172 27.46 11.32 6.32
N LEU A 173 26.91 12.45 6.75
CA LEU A 173 25.47 12.64 6.91
C LEU A 173 24.72 12.39 5.60
N ARG A 174 25.24 12.92 4.48
CA ARG A 174 24.67 12.67 3.14
C ARG A 174 24.72 11.19 2.76
N LYS A 175 25.78 10.47 3.09
CA LYS A 175 25.87 9.02 2.87
C LYS A 175 24.86 8.27 3.73
N VAL A 176 24.70 8.64 5.00
CA VAL A 176 23.71 8.04 5.91
C VAL A 176 22.29 8.27 5.38
N LEU A 177 21.93 9.50 5.03
CA LEU A 177 20.64 9.83 4.44
C LEU A 177 20.39 9.06 3.14
N ALA A 178 21.37 9.01 2.23
CA ALA A 178 21.25 8.23 1.00
C ALA A 178 21.15 6.72 1.26
N SER A 179 21.75 6.21 2.34
CA SER A 179 21.64 4.80 2.73
C SER A 179 20.28 4.46 3.33
N VAL A 180 19.70 5.38 4.10
CA VAL A 180 18.35 5.25 4.66
C VAL A 180 17.33 5.31 3.53
N GLU A 181 17.46 6.27 2.60
CA GLU A 181 16.57 6.40 1.44
C GLU A 181 16.65 5.20 0.48
N LYS A 182 17.80 4.53 0.39
CA LYS A 182 17.97 3.32 -0.43
C LYS A 182 17.46 2.04 0.23
N LYS A 183 17.37 2.00 1.56
CA LYS A 183 16.78 0.88 2.26
C LYS A 183 15.28 1.00 2.05
N THR A 184 14.75 0.29 1.06
CA THR A 184 13.31 0.06 0.96
C THR A 184 12.91 -0.69 2.22
N GLU A 185 12.42 0.04 3.21
CA GLU A 185 11.81 -0.55 4.38
C GLU A 185 10.63 -1.36 3.84
N GLY A 186 10.75 -2.68 3.94
CA GLY A 186 9.70 -3.59 3.47
C GLY A 186 8.45 -3.42 4.31
N ILE A 187 7.67 -4.48 4.45
CA ILE A 187 6.58 -4.49 5.43
C ILE A 187 7.19 -4.21 6.80
N VAL A 188 6.84 -3.07 7.40
CA VAL A 188 7.41 -2.59 8.66
C VAL A 188 6.78 -3.36 9.81
N PHE A 189 5.47 -3.62 9.71
CA PHE A 189 4.72 -4.23 10.78
C PHE A 189 3.55 -5.05 10.26
N ARG A 190 3.35 -6.22 10.87
CA ARG A 190 2.21 -7.10 10.63
C ARG A 190 1.72 -7.65 11.95
N VAL A 191 0.51 -7.30 12.34
CA VAL A 191 -0.19 -7.88 13.49
C VAL A 191 -1.27 -8.79 12.98
N VAL A 192 -1.43 -9.94 13.62
CA VAL A 192 -2.47 -10.89 13.27
C VAL A 192 -3.33 -11.10 14.50
N VAL A 193 -4.61 -10.78 14.37
CA VAL A 193 -5.61 -10.91 15.42
C VAL A 193 -6.56 -12.04 15.04
N ASP A 194 -6.66 -13.03 15.91
CA ASP A 194 -7.68 -14.07 15.83
C ASP A 194 -8.97 -13.57 16.47
N ILE A 195 -10.06 -13.56 15.69
CA ILE A 195 -11.33 -12.97 16.10
C ILE A 195 -12.08 -13.86 17.09
N ASP A 196 -11.90 -15.17 17.02
CA ASP A 196 -12.60 -16.09 17.92
C ASP A 196 -11.98 -16.07 19.32
N SER A 197 -10.65 -15.97 19.41
CA SER A 197 -9.96 -15.90 20.70
C SER A 197 -9.80 -14.46 21.22
N GLY A 198 -9.85 -13.46 20.35
CA GLY A 198 -9.48 -12.08 20.68
C GLY A 198 -7.99 -11.93 21.03
N CYS A 199 -7.14 -12.82 20.51
CA CYS A 199 -5.70 -12.85 20.82
C CYS A 199 -4.85 -12.62 19.57
N LEU A 200 -3.62 -12.18 19.79
CA LEU A 200 -2.56 -12.13 18.80
C LEU A 200 -1.99 -13.52 18.50
N GLU A 201 -1.14 -13.62 17.47
CA GLU A 201 -0.48 -14.88 17.08
C GLU A 201 0.42 -15.49 18.17
N ASP A 202 0.90 -14.68 19.11
CA ASP A 202 1.69 -15.13 20.26
C ASP A 202 0.82 -15.57 21.46
N GLY A 203 -0.51 -15.46 21.35
CA GLY A 203 -1.49 -15.79 22.38
C GLY A 203 -1.81 -14.67 23.37
N THR A 204 -1.13 -13.51 23.27
CA THR A 204 -1.47 -12.34 24.10
C THR A 204 -2.82 -11.75 23.68
N PRO A 205 -3.59 -11.15 24.60
CA PRO A 205 -4.86 -10.51 24.25
C PRO A 205 -4.61 -9.33 23.30
N ALA A 206 -5.42 -9.22 22.26
CA ALA A 206 -5.38 -8.07 21.37
C ALA A 206 -5.89 -6.81 22.09
N HIS A 207 -5.41 -5.64 21.66
CA HIS A 207 -5.88 -4.37 22.21
C HIS A 207 -7.36 -4.14 21.86
N SER A 208 -8.13 -3.52 22.77
CA SER A 208 -9.56 -3.25 22.56
C SER A 208 -9.81 -2.46 21.27
N ASP A 209 -8.98 -1.45 21.04
CA ASP A 209 -9.11 -0.53 19.90
C ASP A 209 -8.90 -1.24 18.56
N ASP A 210 -8.07 -2.29 18.53
CA ASP A 210 -7.88 -3.10 17.32
C ASP A 210 -9.16 -3.88 16.99
N LEU A 211 -9.80 -4.46 18.01
CA LEU A 211 -11.07 -5.18 17.84
C LEU A 211 -12.20 -4.24 17.40
N GLU A 212 -12.26 -3.03 17.95
CA GLU A 212 -13.23 -2.01 17.52
C GLU A 212 -13.00 -1.57 16.07
N ARG A 213 -11.73 -1.37 15.70
CA ARG A 213 -11.33 -1.05 14.33
C ARG A 213 -11.72 -2.13 13.32
N PHE A 214 -11.71 -3.41 13.71
CA PHE A 214 -12.12 -4.51 12.83
C PHE A 214 -13.63 -4.74 12.77
N ARG A 215 -14.41 -4.20 13.70
CA ARG A 215 -15.86 -4.43 13.79
C ARG A 215 -16.63 -4.08 12.51
N PRO A 216 -16.41 -2.91 11.85
CA PRO A 216 -17.13 -2.58 10.62
C PRO A 216 -16.87 -3.59 9.49
N TRP A 217 -15.65 -4.11 9.39
CA TRP A 217 -15.27 -5.11 8.40
C TRP A 217 -15.91 -6.47 8.69
N GLN A 218 -15.96 -6.85 9.97
CA GLN A 218 -16.64 -8.08 10.41
C GLN A 218 -18.13 -8.04 10.10
N GLU A 219 -18.80 -6.91 10.31
CA GLU A 219 -20.22 -6.72 9.99
C GLU A 219 -20.49 -6.85 8.49
N LYS A 220 -19.64 -6.25 7.64
CA LYS A 220 -19.73 -6.41 6.17
C LYS A 220 -19.60 -7.89 5.74
N PHE A 221 -18.71 -8.66 6.38
CA PHE A 221 -18.57 -10.10 6.12
C PHE A 221 -19.74 -10.94 6.65
N LYS A 222 -20.27 -10.59 7.82
CA LYS A 222 -21.45 -11.23 8.39
C LYS A 222 -22.68 -11.04 7.50
N GLY A 223 -22.83 -9.85 6.89
CA GLY A 223 -23.91 -9.55 5.95
C GLY A 223 -23.92 -10.44 4.69
N VAL A 224 -22.76 -10.98 4.30
CA VAL A 224 -22.65 -11.93 3.17
C VAL A 224 -22.62 -13.40 3.62
N GLY A 225 -22.90 -13.67 4.90
CA GLY A 225 -22.98 -15.03 5.45
C GLY A 225 -21.62 -15.71 5.65
N MET A 226 -20.52 -14.96 5.76
CA MET A 226 -19.19 -15.51 6.03
C MET A 226 -18.69 -15.15 7.43
N LYS A 227 -17.98 -16.11 8.03
CA LYS A 227 -17.33 -15.95 9.33
C LYS A 227 -15.87 -15.56 9.12
N VAL A 228 -15.51 -14.37 9.59
CA VAL A 228 -14.10 -13.93 9.64
C VAL A 228 -13.38 -14.73 10.72
N LYS A 229 -12.18 -15.20 10.40
CA LYS A 229 -11.31 -15.97 11.28
C LYS A 229 -10.18 -15.10 11.84
N LYS A 230 -9.46 -14.40 10.96
CA LYS A 230 -8.33 -13.54 11.34
C LYS A 230 -8.33 -12.23 10.57
N PHE A 231 -7.84 -11.18 11.23
CA PHE A 231 -7.41 -9.96 10.58
C PHE A 231 -5.89 -9.85 10.64
N HIS A 232 -5.27 -9.60 9.51
CA HIS A 232 -3.88 -9.18 9.44
C HIS A 232 -3.85 -7.68 9.23
N TRP A 233 -3.45 -6.92 10.26
CA TRP A 233 -3.16 -5.50 10.13
C TRP A 233 -1.76 -5.30 9.58
N ILE A 234 -1.66 -4.63 8.44
CA ILE A 234 -0.43 -4.44 7.69
C ILE A 234 -0.11 -2.95 7.69
N VAL A 235 1.13 -2.62 8.06
CA VAL A 235 1.69 -1.28 7.91
C VAL A 235 2.92 -1.39 7.02
N ASN A 236 2.82 -0.77 5.85
CA ASN A 236 3.93 -0.64 4.91
C ASN A 236 4.17 0.85 4.67
N TYR A 237 5.26 1.36 5.26
CA TYR A 237 5.59 2.78 5.27
C TYR A 237 5.74 3.37 3.87
N GLU A 238 6.34 2.64 2.93
CA GLU A 238 6.50 3.09 1.55
C GLU A 238 5.17 3.18 0.80
N LEU A 239 4.21 2.29 1.09
CA LEU A 239 2.87 2.38 0.51
C LEU A 239 2.09 3.54 1.12
N GLU A 240 2.16 3.72 2.43
CA GLU A 240 1.52 4.84 3.13
C GLU A 240 2.07 6.19 2.64
N LYS A 241 3.40 6.34 2.57
CA LYS A 241 4.04 7.56 2.08
C LYS A 241 3.58 7.93 0.66
N ARG A 242 3.45 6.94 -0.24
CA ARG A 242 2.92 7.16 -1.60
C ARG A 242 1.45 7.55 -1.58
N PHE A 243 0.65 6.89 -0.75
CA PHE A 243 -0.78 7.18 -0.58
C PHE A 243 -1.03 8.59 -0.05
N GLU A 244 -0.29 9.00 0.97
CA GLU A 244 -0.37 10.33 1.57
C GLU A 244 0.06 11.42 0.59
N LYS A 245 1.15 11.20 -0.17
CA LYS A 245 1.55 12.11 -1.25
C LYS A 245 0.47 12.24 -2.34
N ALA A 246 -0.19 11.13 -2.69
CA ALA A 246 -1.29 11.15 -3.64
C ALA A 246 -2.51 11.90 -3.09
N ARG A 247 -2.79 11.75 -1.78
CA ARG A 247 -3.81 12.52 -1.06
C ARG A 247 -3.57 14.02 -1.14
N ASP A 248 -2.34 14.47 -0.84
CA ASP A 248 -1.97 15.88 -0.92
C ASP A 248 -2.10 16.42 -2.35
N THR A 249 -1.71 15.61 -3.34
CA THR A 249 -1.87 15.95 -4.76
C THR A 249 -3.35 16.15 -5.11
N LEU A 250 -4.24 15.24 -4.70
CA LEU A 250 -5.67 15.39 -4.91
C LEU A 250 -6.25 16.58 -4.14
N ARG A 251 -5.79 16.84 -2.92
CA ARG A 251 -6.22 18.00 -2.12
C ARG A 251 -5.94 19.31 -2.86
N MET A 252 -4.74 19.46 -3.42
CA MET A 252 -4.36 20.64 -4.22
C MET A 252 -5.20 20.77 -5.49
N LEU A 253 -5.48 19.66 -6.19
CA LEU A 253 -6.24 19.67 -7.44
C LEU A 253 -7.73 19.94 -7.22
N MET A 254 -8.31 19.41 -6.14
CA MET A 254 -9.73 19.50 -5.84
C MET A 254 -10.09 20.74 -5.00
N GLY A 255 -9.11 21.38 -4.36
CA GLY A 255 -9.33 22.51 -3.47
C GLY A 255 -10.06 22.15 -2.16
N LYS A 256 -10.14 20.86 -1.81
CA LYS A 256 -10.77 20.35 -0.59
C LYS A 256 -10.15 19.01 -0.19
N GLU A 257 -10.42 18.56 1.04
CA GLU A 257 -9.99 17.23 1.48
C GLU A 257 -10.61 16.14 0.59
N PRO A 258 -9.79 15.25 -0.01
CA PRO A 258 -10.32 14.16 -0.81
C PRO A 258 -11.08 13.17 0.09
N GLU A 259 -12.22 12.70 -0.40
CA GLU A 259 -12.98 11.63 0.26
C GLU A 259 -12.14 10.34 0.29
N GLU A 260 -12.26 9.58 1.35
CA GLU A 260 -11.61 8.28 1.50
C GLU A 260 -12.66 7.19 1.67
N LEU A 261 -12.52 6.11 0.91
CA LEU A 261 -13.43 4.98 0.88
C LEU A 261 -12.77 3.70 1.37
N GLU A 262 -13.56 2.90 2.07
CA GLU A 262 -13.21 1.55 2.49
C GLU A 262 -13.74 0.53 1.49
N MET A 263 -12.84 -0.19 0.81
CA MET A 263 -13.23 -1.14 -0.24
C MET A 263 -12.47 -2.47 -0.15
N PHE A 264 -13.01 -3.49 -0.79
CA PHE A 264 -12.45 -4.84 -0.85
C PHE A 264 -11.77 -5.11 -2.19
N HIS A 265 -10.68 -5.86 -2.12
CA HIS A 265 -9.99 -6.40 -3.29
C HIS A 265 -9.67 -7.88 -3.12
N GLY A 266 -10.28 -8.72 -3.95
CA GLY A 266 -9.96 -10.13 -4.04
C GLY A 266 -8.83 -10.40 -5.02
N THR A 267 -7.91 -11.29 -4.66
CA THR A 267 -6.77 -11.66 -5.52
C THR A 267 -6.38 -13.12 -5.30
N ALA A 268 -5.68 -13.70 -6.27
CA ALA A 268 -5.14 -15.03 -6.14
C ALA A 268 -4.06 -15.09 -5.05
N ALA A 269 -3.99 -16.20 -4.32
CA ALA A 269 -3.10 -16.34 -3.15
C ALA A 269 -1.62 -16.04 -3.47
N HIS A 270 -1.13 -16.42 -4.66
CA HIS A 270 0.25 -16.19 -5.08
C HIS A 270 0.61 -14.71 -5.33
N ASN A 271 -0.38 -13.82 -5.41
CA ASN A 271 -0.15 -12.38 -5.59
C ASN A 271 0.00 -11.63 -4.26
N ILE A 272 -0.43 -12.21 -3.13
CA ILE A 272 -0.54 -11.53 -1.84
C ILE A 272 0.80 -10.91 -1.43
N ASP A 273 1.88 -11.69 -1.41
CA ASP A 273 3.19 -11.19 -0.97
C ASP A 273 3.74 -10.09 -1.88
N SER A 274 3.45 -10.16 -3.18
CA SER A 274 3.85 -9.13 -4.15
C SER A 274 3.09 -7.81 -3.94
N ILE A 275 1.83 -7.88 -3.53
CA ILE A 275 0.99 -6.71 -3.23
C ILE A 275 1.41 -6.11 -1.89
N LEU A 276 1.69 -6.93 -0.88
CA LEU A 276 2.12 -6.46 0.43
C LEU A 276 3.48 -5.74 0.36
N SER A 277 4.39 -6.21 -0.49
CA SER A 277 5.72 -5.63 -0.65
C SER A 277 5.73 -4.39 -1.56
N GLY A 278 5.05 -4.43 -2.71
CA GLY A 278 5.16 -3.40 -3.75
C GLY A 278 3.89 -2.57 -4.00
N GLY A 279 2.79 -2.92 -3.37
CA GLY A 279 1.46 -2.39 -3.67
C GLY A 279 0.81 -3.08 -4.87
N PHE A 280 -0.37 -2.59 -5.26
CA PHE A 280 -1.09 -3.10 -6.41
C PHE A 280 -0.37 -2.77 -7.74
N ARG A 281 -0.69 -3.54 -8.78
CA ARG A 281 -0.19 -3.33 -10.14
C ARG A 281 -1.36 -3.37 -11.12
N ILE A 282 -1.29 -2.54 -12.16
CA ILE A 282 -2.34 -2.45 -13.17
C ILE A 282 -1.95 -3.26 -14.39
N GLY A 283 -2.83 -4.17 -14.81
CA GLY A 283 -2.66 -4.96 -16.01
C GLY A 283 -2.70 -4.10 -17.28
N GLY A 284 -1.83 -4.42 -18.24
CA GLY A 284 -1.65 -3.66 -19.48
C GLY A 284 -0.62 -2.54 -19.40
N ILE A 285 -0.06 -2.28 -18.22
CA ILE A 285 1.01 -1.29 -18.01
C ILE A 285 2.35 -2.00 -17.83
N GLY A 286 3.37 -1.53 -18.54
CA GLY A 286 4.70 -2.11 -18.52
C GLY A 286 4.69 -3.57 -19.01
N ARG A 287 5.20 -4.49 -18.19
CA ARG A 287 5.28 -5.93 -18.52
C ARG A 287 4.17 -6.75 -17.84
N HIS A 288 3.21 -6.11 -17.17
CA HIS A 288 2.13 -6.80 -16.45
C HIS A 288 0.96 -7.10 -17.38
N LYS A 289 0.70 -8.39 -17.62
CA LYS A 289 -0.43 -8.84 -18.44
C LYS A 289 -1.75 -8.70 -17.67
N ILE A 290 -2.85 -8.50 -18.40
CA ILE A 290 -4.20 -8.48 -17.84
C ILE A 290 -4.62 -9.93 -17.54
N SER A 291 -4.97 -10.23 -16.29
CA SER A 291 -5.34 -11.59 -15.87
C SER A 291 -6.84 -11.87 -15.91
N ASN A 292 -7.68 -10.92 -15.48
CA ASN A 292 -9.13 -11.12 -15.29
C ASN A 292 -9.99 -10.26 -16.24
N GLY A 293 -9.42 -9.87 -17.39
CA GLY A 293 -10.03 -8.91 -18.32
C GLY A 293 -9.95 -7.45 -17.82
N ALA A 294 -10.52 -6.54 -18.62
CA ALA A 294 -10.55 -5.09 -18.34
C ALA A 294 -11.91 -4.50 -18.77
N ALA A 295 -13.01 -5.18 -18.38
CA ALA A 295 -14.36 -4.86 -18.88
C ALA A 295 -14.83 -3.43 -18.55
N LEU A 296 -14.41 -2.90 -17.39
CA LEU A 296 -14.69 -1.52 -16.97
C LEU A 296 -13.48 -0.59 -17.18
N GLY A 297 -12.45 -1.04 -17.90
CA GLY A 297 -11.22 -0.30 -18.15
C GLY A 297 -9.98 -0.81 -17.43
N HIS A 298 -8.86 -0.12 -17.62
CA HIS A 298 -7.57 -0.45 -17.02
C HIS A 298 -7.43 0.20 -15.64
N GLY A 299 -7.31 -0.64 -14.60
CA GLY A 299 -7.06 -0.18 -13.24
C GLY A 299 -7.16 -1.29 -12.21
N ILE A 300 -7.22 -0.90 -10.94
CA ILE A 300 -7.41 -1.77 -9.79
C ILE A 300 -8.90 -1.84 -9.49
N TYR A 301 -9.47 -3.04 -9.59
CA TYR A 301 -10.89 -3.28 -9.34
C TYR A 301 -11.14 -3.46 -7.85
N LEU A 302 -12.03 -2.66 -7.29
CA LEU A 302 -12.38 -2.64 -5.87
C LEU A 302 -13.91 -2.68 -5.75
N ALA A 303 -14.42 -3.34 -4.72
CA ALA A 303 -15.86 -3.42 -4.47
C ALA A 303 -16.19 -3.00 -3.03
N SER A 304 -17.30 -2.28 -2.82
CA SER A 304 -17.75 -1.96 -1.46
C SER A 304 -18.31 -3.18 -0.72
N ASN A 305 -18.86 -4.15 -1.46
CA ASN A 305 -19.43 -5.40 -0.93
C ASN A 305 -18.41 -6.54 -1.09
N PRO A 306 -18.02 -7.23 0.00
CA PRO A 306 -17.02 -8.30 -0.08
C PRO A 306 -17.47 -9.46 -0.97
N ALA A 307 -18.78 -9.72 -1.12
CA ALA A 307 -19.31 -10.78 -1.98
C ALA A 307 -18.82 -10.67 -3.43
N MET A 308 -18.68 -9.44 -3.93
CA MET A 308 -18.21 -9.18 -5.30
C MET A 308 -16.72 -9.49 -5.48
N SER A 309 -15.94 -9.49 -4.40
CA SER A 309 -14.50 -9.75 -4.42
C SER A 309 -14.14 -11.21 -4.20
N LEU A 310 -15.02 -12.02 -3.59
CA LEU A 310 -14.74 -13.44 -3.25
C LEU A 310 -14.34 -14.29 -4.45
N GLY A 311 -15.02 -14.10 -5.59
CA GLY A 311 -14.75 -14.87 -6.80
C GLY A 311 -13.32 -14.71 -7.34
N TYR A 312 -12.63 -13.65 -6.91
CA TYR A 312 -11.26 -13.36 -7.30
C TYR A 312 -10.21 -13.89 -6.32
N CYS A 313 -10.63 -14.43 -5.16
CA CYS A 313 -9.76 -15.02 -4.14
C CYS A 313 -9.33 -16.46 -4.51
N VAL A 314 -8.74 -16.63 -5.69
CA VAL A 314 -8.40 -17.96 -6.22
C VAL A 314 -7.24 -18.59 -5.45
N GLY A 315 -7.45 -19.83 -4.98
CA GLY A 315 -6.41 -20.60 -4.28
C GLY A 315 -6.17 -20.17 -2.83
N GLY A 316 -7.07 -19.39 -2.22
CA GLY A 316 -6.98 -18.99 -0.82
C GLY A 316 -8.29 -18.44 -0.26
N ASN A 317 -8.32 -18.22 1.04
CA ASN A 317 -9.44 -17.66 1.80
C ASN A 317 -9.06 -16.28 2.38
N ARG A 318 -8.36 -15.48 1.58
CA ARG A 318 -7.83 -14.16 1.97
C ARG A 318 -8.17 -13.09 0.95
N MET A 319 -8.46 -11.90 1.45
CA MET A 319 -8.88 -10.72 0.68
C MET A 319 -8.33 -9.47 1.34
N PHE A 320 -8.04 -8.44 0.55
CA PHE A 320 -7.64 -7.14 1.08
C PHE A 320 -8.85 -6.27 1.40
N ALA A 321 -8.76 -5.56 2.52
CA ALA A 321 -9.54 -4.37 2.83
C ALA A 321 -8.62 -3.15 2.71
N CYS A 322 -9.01 -2.24 1.84
CA CYS A 322 -8.18 -1.14 1.36
C CYS A 322 -8.80 0.22 1.71
N ARG A 323 -7.94 1.20 2.00
CA ARG A 323 -8.29 2.63 1.94
C ARG A 323 -8.10 3.10 0.50
N VAL A 324 -9.06 3.85 -0.01
CA VAL A 324 -9.13 4.24 -1.43
C VAL A 324 -9.43 5.72 -1.54
N LEU A 325 -8.64 6.43 -2.33
CA LEU A 325 -8.89 7.83 -2.70
C LEU A 325 -9.47 7.85 -4.12
N PRO A 326 -10.81 7.90 -4.28
CA PRO A 326 -11.42 7.81 -5.60
C PRO A 326 -11.11 9.02 -6.49
N GLY A 327 -10.77 10.18 -5.92
CA GLY A 327 -10.52 11.41 -6.69
C GLY A 327 -11.73 11.81 -7.54
N ARG A 328 -11.50 12.21 -8.79
CA ARG A 328 -12.58 12.49 -9.75
C ARG A 328 -13.09 11.19 -10.35
N ILE A 329 -14.37 10.91 -10.13
CA ILE A 329 -15.06 9.70 -10.60
C ILE A 329 -15.81 9.98 -11.90
N THR A 330 -15.77 9.04 -12.84
CA THR A 330 -16.63 9.07 -14.03
C THR A 330 -17.28 7.71 -14.30
N ALA A 331 -18.45 7.73 -14.93
CA ALA A 331 -19.14 6.53 -15.43
C ALA A 331 -18.94 6.32 -16.94
N HIS A 332 -18.23 7.24 -17.62
CA HIS A 332 -18.04 7.17 -19.06
C HIS A 332 -16.99 6.10 -19.44
N MET A 333 -17.47 4.95 -19.93
CA MET A 333 -16.63 3.82 -20.34
C MET A 333 -15.58 4.16 -21.41
N GLY A 334 -15.84 5.13 -22.29
CA GLY A 334 -14.86 5.53 -23.31
C GLY A 334 -13.54 6.04 -22.70
N ALA A 335 -13.60 6.72 -21.55
CA ALA A 335 -12.41 7.20 -20.86
C ALA A 335 -11.67 6.07 -20.12
N SER A 336 -12.35 4.96 -19.80
CA SER A 336 -11.78 3.85 -19.02
C SER A 336 -10.91 2.89 -19.81
N MET A 337 -11.13 2.84 -21.12
CA MET A 337 -10.32 2.03 -22.03
C MET A 337 -8.94 2.64 -22.30
N GLN A 338 -8.72 3.90 -21.95
CA GLN A 338 -7.41 4.53 -22.05
C GLN A 338 -6.50 4.02 -20.93
N LEU A 339 -5.24 3.72 -21.27
CA LEU A 339 -4.24 3.43 -20.26
C LEU A 339 -4.10 4.63 -19.31
N PRO A 340 -4.05 4.40 -17.99
CA PRO A 340 -3.89 5.49 -17.05
C PRO A 340 -2.50 6.10 -17.21
N LYS A 341 -2.43 7.41 -16.98
CA LYS A 341 -1.15 8.12 -16.95
C LYS A 341 -0.37 7.71 -15.70
N THR A 342 0.94 7.89 -15.73
CA THR A 342 1.81 7.49 -14.61
C THR A 342 1.54 8.31 -13.35
N GLU A 343 1.26 9.60 -13.49
CA GLU A 343 1.12 10.54 -12.38
C GLU A 343 -0.35 10.77 -11.99
N VAL A 344 -0.62 10.80 -10.69
CA VAL A 344 -1.92 11.15 -10.12
C VAL A 344 -2.29 12.58 -10.54
N GLY A 345 -3.53 12.78 -11.00
CA GLY A 345 -4.02 14.10 -11.42
C GLY A 345 -3.70 14.51 -12.86
N ALA A 346 -2.79 13.81 -13.55
CA ALA A 346 -2.47 14.10 -14.94
C ALA A 346 -3.62 13.75 -15.91
N GLY A 347 -4.52 12.85 -15.49
CA GLY A 347 -5.71 12.46 -16.24
C GLY A 347 -6.89 13.39 -15.99
N GLU A 348 -7.99 13.16 -16.74
CA GLU A 348 -9.27 13.83 -16.48
C GLU A 348 -9.97 13.24 -15.25
N PHE A 349 -9.84 11.92 -15.06
CA PHE A 349 -10.46 11.16 -13.98
C PHE A 349 -9.48 10.13 -13.40
N GLU A 350 -9.52 9.99 -12.08
CA GLU A 350 -8.72 9.02 -11.32
C GLU A 350 -9.43 7.67 -11.16
N THR A 351 -10.75 7.66 -11.20
CA THR A 351 -11.55 6.46 -10.94
C THR A 351 -12.72 6.32 -11.90
N PHE A 352 -13.00 5.08 -12.30
CA PHE A 352 -14.24 4.73 -12.99
C PHE A 352 -15.20 4.02 -12.06
N SER A 353 -16.48 4.38 -12.14
CA SER A 353 -17.55 3.71 -11.41
C SER A 353 -18.51 3.03 -12.39
N SER A 354 -18.91 1.81 -12.07
CA SER A 354 -19.94 1.08 -12.82
C SER A 354 -21.37 1.61 -12.57
N GLY A 355 -21.54 2.67 -11.77
CA GLY A 355 -22.82 3.31 -11.45
C GLY A 355 -23.70 2.52 -10.46
N HIS A 356 -23.93 1.22 -10.71
CA HIS A 356 -24.92 0.43 -9.97
C HIS A 356 -24.34 -0.63 -9.04
N ASN A 357 -23.09 -1.07 -9.26
CA ASN A 357 -22.55 -2.24 -8.58
C ASN A 357 -21.56 -1.91 -7.45
N HIS A 358 -21.40 -0.63 -7.09
CA HIS A 358 -20.39 -0.16 -6.14
C HIS A 358 -18.97 -0.71 -6.42
N ILE A 359 -18.68 -0.97 -7.71
CA ILE A 359 -17.35 -1.35 -8.19
C ILE A 359 -16.66 -0.08 -8.67
N LEU A 360 -15.46 0.15 -8.15
CA LEU A 360 -14.55 1.20 -8.59
C LEU A 360 -13.36 0.58 -9.31
N VAL A 361 -12.93 1.22 -10.39
CA VAL A 361 -11.69 0.92 -11.10
C VAL A 361 -10.76 2.10 -10.93
N VAL A 362 -9.81 1.98 -10.00
CA VAL A 362 -8.88 3.05 -9.65
C VAL A 362 -7.67 2.98 -10.57
N ARG A 363 -7.33 4.10 -11.20
CA ARG A 363 -6.35 4.18 -12.29
C ARG A 363 -4.90 4.30 -11.85
N HIS A 364 -4.66 4.65 -10.59
CA HIS A 364 -3.32 4.87 -10.06
C HIS A 364 -3.12 3.99 -8.83
N THR A 365 -1.97 3.33 -8.77
CA THR A 365 -1.63 2.41 -7.67
C THR A 365 -1.51 3.15 -6.34
N ASP A 366 -1.05 4.39 -6.38
CA ASP A 366 -0.80 5.19 -5.18
C ASP A 366 -2.12 5.71 -4.56
N LEU A 367 -3.27 5.51 -5.20
CA LEU A 367 -4.59 5.85 -4.66
C LEU A 367 -5.25 4.70 -3.90
N VAL A 368 -4.57 3.56 -3.75
CA VAL A 368 -5.10 2.36 -3.10
C VAL A 368 -4.07 1.82 -2.11
N LEU A 369 -4.42 1.86 -0.82
CA LEU A 369 -3.57 1.37 0.25
C LEU A 369 -4.18 0.08 0.84
N PRO A 370 -3.50 -1.08 0.73
CA PRO A 370 -3.93 -2.31 1.41
C PRO A 370 -3.59 -2.21 2.91
N CYS A 371 -4.61 -2.04 3.76
CA CYS A 371 -4.42 -1.85 5.20
C CYS A 371 -4.62 -3.15 6.00
N TYR A 372 -5.61 -3.94 5.59
CA TYR A 372 -5.93 -5.20 6.26
C TYR A 372 -6.02 -6.32 5.24
N MET A 373 -5.63 -7.52 5.67
CA MET A 373 -5.95 -8.75 4.98
C MET A 373 -6.86 -9.59 5.87
N ILE A 374 -8.02 -9.95 5.34
CA ILE A 374 -9.08 -10.64 6.06
C ILE A 374 -9.01 -12.12 5.66
N GLU A 375 -8.82 -12.99 6.64
CA GLU A 375 -8.92 -14.45 6.47
C GLU A 375 -10.29 -14.91 7.00
N TRP A 376 -11.04 -15.68 6.21
CA TRP A 376 -12.35 -16.21 6.62
C TRP A 376 -12.39 -17.73 6.56
N ASP A 377 -13.34 -18.33 7.26
CA ASP A 377 -13.61 -19.76 7.13
C ASP A 377 -14.34 -20.00 5.81
N ALA A 378 -13.62 -20.54 4.82
CA ALA A 378 -14.24 -20.96 3.58
C ALA A 378 -15.18 -22.15 3.88
N PRO A 379 -16.48 -22.05 3.59
CA PRO A 379 -17.37 -23.20 3.66
C PRO A 379 -16.78 -24.29 2.76
N GLN A 380 -16.66 -25.52 3.27
CA GLN A 380 -16.07 -26.64 2.54
C GLN A 380 -16.69 -26.87 1.15
N TYR A 381 -17.91 -26.35 0.93
CA TYR A 381 -18.65 -26.45 -0.34
C TYR A 381 -18.28 -25.42 -1.43
N ILE A 382 -17.65 -24.28 -1.11
CA ILE A 382 -17.30 -23.27 -2.15
C ILE A 382 -16.18 -23.77 -3.08
N ALA A 383 -15.43 -24.81 -2.68
CA ALA A 383 -14.43 -25.45 -3.54
C ALA A 383 -14.99 -25.94 -4.90
N GLY A 384 -16.32 -26.11 -5.03
CA GLY A 384 -16.98 -26.48 -6.29
C GLY A 384 -17.42 -25.31 -7.18
N PHE A 385 -17.54 -24.08 -6.65
CA PHE A 385 -18.16 -22.96 -7.39
C PHE A 385 -17.20 -22.23 -8.34
N GLY A 386 -15.88 -22.47 -8.20
CA GLY A 386 -14.86 -22.01 -9.15
C GLY A 386 -15.04 -22.55 -10.57
N GLY A 387 -15.92 -23.54 -10.77
CA GLY A 387 -16.27 -24.07 -12.09
C GLY A 387 -17.34 -23.27 -12.86
N MET A 388 -18.08 -22.35 -12.22
CA MET A 388 -19.26 -21.74 -12.86
C MET A 388 -19.04 -20.32 -13.42
N PHE A 389 -18.06 -19.56 -12.92
CA PHE A 389 -17.78 -18.17 -13.37
C PHE A 389 -16.42 -17.99 -14.07
N GLY A 390 -15.62 -19.04 -14.20
CA GLY A 390 -14.27 -18.97 -14.77
C GLY A 390 -14.00 -20.11 -15.75
N GLY A 391 -14.67 -20.10 -16.89
CA GLY A 391 -14.35 -20.99 -18.01
C GLY A 391 -12.99 -20.65 -18.62
N ILE A 392 -11.90 -21.11 -18.00
CA ILE A 392 -10.62 -21.29 -18.68
C ILE A 392 -10.56 -22.76 -19.11
N PRO A 393 -10.75 -23.08 -20.40
CA PRO A 393 -10.59 -24.44 -20.89
C PRO A 393 -9.10 -24.70 -21.03
N ASN A 394 -8.44 -25.23 -20.00
CA ASN A 394 -7.13 -25.83 -20.22
C ASN A 394 -6.81 -27.03 -19.32
N ARG A 395 -6.84 -28.19 -20.00
CA ARG A 395 -6.09 -29.44 -19.80
C ARG A 395 -6.69 -30.60 -18.97
N ARG A 396 -7.02 -31.63 -19.76
CA ARG A 396 -6.59 -33.04 -19.64
C ARG A 396 -7.14 -33.84 -18.46
N GLY A 397 -8.45 -33.98 -18.41
CA GLY A 397 -9.06 -35.23 -17.94
C GLY A 397 -9.08 -36.29 -19.07
N PRO A 398 -9.14 -37.59 -18.74
CA PRO A 398 -9.31 -38.66 -19.73
C PRO A 398 -10.58 -38.44 -20.56
N PRO A 399 -10.61 -38.89 -21.83
CA PRO A 399 -11.77 -38.70 -22.69
C PRO A 399 -13.03 -39.31 -22.05
N PRO A 400 -14.19 -38.66 -22.15
CA PRO A 400 -15.45 -39.27 -21.74
C PRO A 400 -15.70 -40.52 -22.57
N VAL A 401 -16.06 -41.59 -21.89
CA VAL A 401 -16.50 -42.87 -22.46
C VAL A 401 -17.66 -42.59 -23.42
N PRO A 402 -17.68 -43.15 -24.65
CA PRO A 402 -18.76 -42.91 -25.59
C PRO A 402 -20.05 -43.52 -25.05
N LEU A 403 -21.02 -42.68 -24.67
CA LEU A 403 -22.41 -43.12 -24.53
C LEU A 403 -22.95 -43.42 -25.93
N GLY A 404 -23.38 -44.67 -26.11
CA GLY A 404 -23.99 -45.16 -27.34
C GLY A 404 -25.30 -44.44 -27.71
N PRO A 405 -25.84 -44.72 -28.91
CA PRO A 405 -26.94 -43.97 -29.49
C PRO A 405 -28.24 -44.23 -28.73
N MET A 406 -28.73 -43.23 -28.01
CA MET A 406 -30.12 -43.20 -27.56
C MET A 406 -31.01 -42.75 -28.70
N LEU A 407 -31.94 -43.63 -29.08
CA LEU A 407 -33.04 -43.37 -30.01
C LEU A 407 -33.89 -42.17 -29.54
N PRO A 408 -34.42 -41.35 -30.46
CA PRO A 408 -35.26 -40.22 -30.10
C PRO A 408 -36.62 -40.71 -29.60
N ARG A 409 -36.91 -40.45 -28.33
CA ARG A 409 -38.24 -40.60 -27.75
C ARG A 409 -39.07 -39.39 -28.19
N ILE A 410 -39.96 -39.60 -29.15
CA ILE A 410 -40.97 -38.64 -29.59
C ILE A 410 -41.86 -38.32 -28.39
N VAL A 411 -41.76 -37.09 -27.89
CA VAL A 411 -42.71 -36.52 -26.92
C VAL A 411 -43.58 -35.53 -27.69
N PRO A 412 -44.92 -35.65 -27.67
CA PRO A 412 -45.78 -34.71 -28.37
C PRO A 412 -45.69 -33.33 -27.69
N HIS A 413 -45.26 -32.33 -28.44
CA HIS A 413 -45.30 -30.92 -28.06
C HIS A 413 -46.76 -30.51 -27.79
N ARG A 414 -47.10 -30.25 -26.52
CA ARG A 414 -48.22 -29.37 -26.19
C ARG A 414 -47.80 -27.95 -26.58
N LEU A 415 -48.51 -27.40 -27.56
CA LEU A 415 -48.44 -25.99 -27.95
C LEU A 415 -48.74 -25.12 -26.72
N ALA A 416 -47.78 -24.28 -26.34
CA ALA A 416 -48.02 -23.21 -25.38
C ALA A 416 -48.97 -22.18 -26.02
N PRO A 417 -49.97 -21.66 -25.27
CA PRO A 417 -50.81 -20.58 -25.78
C PRO A 417 -49.97 -19.31 -26.04
N PRO A 418 -50.33 -18.52 -27.07
CA PRO A 418 -49.63 -17.27 -27.35
C PRO A 418 -49.76 -16.28 -26.18
N PRO A 419 -48.73 -15.44 -25.94
CA PRO A 419 -48.79 -14.41 -24.91
C PRO A 419 -49.92 -13.40 -25.23
N PRO A 420 -50.57 -12.83 -24.19
CA PRO A 420 -51.60 -11.81 -24.38
C PRO A 420 -51.02 -10.55 -25.02
N PRO A 421 -51.81 -9.81 -25.82
CA PRO A 421 -51.39 -8.54 -26.39
C PRO A 421 -51.09 -7.50 -25.30
N PRO A 422 -50.11 -6.60 -25.51
CA PRO A 422 -49.81 -5.54 -24.56
C PRO A 422 -51.02 -4.59 -24.40
N PRO A 423 -51.22 -4.02 -23.20
CA PRO A 423 -52.30 -3.07 -22.97
C PRO A 423 -52.11 -1.79 -23.81
N PRO A 424 -53.20 -1.11 -24.21
CA PRO A 424 -53.13 0.12 -24.96
C PRO A 424 -52.42 1.22 -24.14
N LEU A 425 -51.48 1.91 -24.79
CA LEU A 425 -50.81 3.09 -24.25
C LEU A 425 -51.85 4.16 -23.89
N LEU A 426 -52.02 4.39 -22.59
CA LEU A 426 -52.73 5.54 -22.05
C LEU A 426 -52.02 6.82 -22.51
N GLN A 427 -52.69 7.58 -23.37
CA GLN A 427 -52.31 8.95 -23.71
C GLN A 427 -52.40 9.83 -22.46
N ILE A 428 -51.25 10.29 -21.97
CA ILE A 428 -51.16 11.33 -20.95
C ILE A 428 -51.38 12.68 -21.65
N PRO A 429 -52.38 13.49 -21.26
CA PRO A 429 -52.55 14.83 -21.81
C PRO A 429 -51.59 15.82 -21.13
N GLY A 430 -50.82 16.52 -21.98
CA GLY A 430 -50.38 17.91 -21.79
C GLY A 430 -49.61 18.27 -20.53
N SER A 431 -48.28 18.35 -20.63
CA SER A 431 -47.46 19.18 -19.75
C SER A 431 -46.65 20.19 -20.57
N TRP A 432 -46.69 21.44 -20.11
CA TRP A 432 -46.30 22.65 -20.82
C TRP A 432 -44.82 22.70 -21.23
N ALA A 433 -44.60 23.12 -22.48
CA ALA A 433 -43.29 23.48 -23.00
C ALA A 433 -42.87 24.84 -22.45
N THR A 434 -41.96 24.87 -21.47
CA THR A 434 -41.15 26.04 -21.17
C THR A 434 -40.02 26.15 -22.19
N GLN A 435 -40.04 27.22 -22.98
CA GLN A 435 -38.99 27.56 -23.94
C GLN A 435 -37.66 27.85 -23.23
N PRO A 436 -36.50 27.48 -23.82
CA PRO A 436 -35.21 27.93 -23.33
C PRO A 436 -34.99 29.40 -23.69
N THR A 437 -34.93 30.25 -22.66
CA THR A 437 -34.46 31.64 -22.79
C THR A 437 -33.00 31.65 -23.22
N ARG A 438 -32.77 32.25 -24.39
CA ARG A 438 -31.47 32.50 -25.02
C ARG A 438 -30.68 33.52 -24.18
N ILE A 439 -29.75 33.05 -23.37
CA ILE A 439 -28.81 33.92 -22.63
C ILE A 439 -27.81 34.51 -23.62
N ARG A 440 -27.83 35.84 -23.78
CA ARG A 440 -26.82 36.61 -24.54
C ARG A 440 -25.49 36.64 -23.77
N PRO A 441 -24.33 36.59 -24.44
CA PRO A 441 -23.04 36.78 -23.79
C PRO A 441 -22.88 38.22 -23.28
N ARG A 442 -22.47 38.37 -22.02
CA ARG A 442 -22.12 39.65 -21.39
C ARG A 442 -20.79 40.18 -21.93
N ASN A 443 -20.78 41.47 -22.21
CA ASN A 443 -19.62 42.27 -22.62
C ASN A 443 -18.47 42.19 -21.59
N ARG A 444 -17.23 42.15 -22.10
CA ARG A 444 -16.00 42.44 -21.35
C ARG A 444 -15.97 43.93 -20.93
N PRO A 445 -15.50 44.27 -19.73
CA PRO A 445 -15.11 45.64 -19.39
C PRO A 445 -13.74 46.01 -20.00
N PRO A 446 -13.48 47.30 -20.26
CA PRO A 446 -12.20 47.77 -20.77
C PRO A 446 -11.13 47.75 -19.67
N SER A 447 -9.91 47.41 -20.09
CA SER A 447 -8.68 47.54 -19.31
C SER A 447 -8.32 49.01 -19.08
N LEU A 448 -8.00 49.35 -17.83
CA LEU A 448 -7.16 50.49 -17.48
C LEU A 448 -5.70 50.04 -17.43
#